data_AF-A0A8B5X5A2-F1
#
_entry.id   AF-A0A8B5X5A2-F1
#
_cell.length_a   1.000
_cell.length_b   1.000
_cell.length_c   1.000
_cell.angle_alpha   90.00
_cell.angle_beta   90.00
_cell.angle_gamma   90.00
#
_symmetry.space_group_name_H-M   'P 1'
#
loop_
_entity.id
_entity.type
_entity.pdbx_description
1 polymer ?
#
loop_
_entity_poly.entity_id
_entity_poly.type
_entity_poly.pdbx_seq_one_letter_code
_entity_poly.pdbx_strand_id
1 'polypeptide(L)'
;MRRKVLVLAAVLTIVGSSTAFSWAIGGAFGLAPAGGLPGSNVMLTGKFDQSPVIFGAGMRIGQDTFQLGLTGDVHMVRRQLINFLNFYVGPGLYLGIGNDFQIGGRVPIALYAFPIDVLEVFVEIAPTLAVEFGDPIEFPVFGLQGSFGFRFWF
;
A
#
# COMPACT_ATOMS: atom_id res chain seq x y z
N MET A 1 26.04 -13.38 12.91
CA MET A 1 25.35 -14.68 12.69
C MET A 1 23.86 -14.63 13.06
N ARG A 2 23.48 -14.16 14.25
CA ARG A 2 22.07 -14.11 14.70
C ARG A 2 21.09 -13.39 13.76
N ARG A 3 21.48 -12.24 13.17
CA ARG A 3 20.64 -11.50 12.21
C ARG A 3 20.35 -12.27 10.93
N LYS A 4 21.34 -12.98 10.38
CA LYS A 4 21.17 -13.81 9.16
C LYS A 4 20.24 -14.99 9.44
N VAL A 5 20.36 -15.62 10.61
CA VAL A 5 19.48 -16.73 11.04
C VAL A 5 18.05 -16.23 11.26
N LEU A 6 17.85 -15.04 11.84
CA LEU A 6 16.52 -14.45 11.99
C LEU A 6 15.87 -14.09 10.65
N VAL A 7 16.62 -13.52 9.72
CA VAL A 7 16.14 -13.25 8.35
C VAL A 7 15.79 -14.56 7.65
N LEU A 8 16.66 -15.57 7.76
CA LEU A 8 16.41 -16.88 7.16
C LEU A 8 15.19 -17.57 7.78
N ALA A 9 15.04 -17.50 9.10
CA ALA A 9 13.89 -18.04 9.82
C ALA A 9 12.60 -17.31 9.41
N ALA A 10 12.61 -15.97 9.31
CA ALA A 10 11.48 -15.20 8.82
C ALA A 10 11.11 -15.61 7.39
N VAL A 11 12.10 -15.71 6.49
CA VAL A 11 11.89 -16.18 5.11
C VAL A 11 11.33 -17.61 5.07
N LEU A 12 11.83 -18.52 5.91
CA LEU A 12 11.35 -19.91 5.97
C LEU A 12 9.94 -20.02 6.55
N THR A 13 9.59 -19.23 7.56
CA THR A 13 8.22 -19.16 8.10
C THR A 13 7.26 -18.60 7.06
N ILE A 14 7.70 -17.57 6.33
CA ILE A 14 6.96 -16.96 5.23
C ILE A 14 6.67 -18.01 4.13
N VAL A 15 7.70 -18.73 3.67
CA VAL A 15 7.57 -19.75 2.61
C VAL A 15 6.74 -20.96 3.08
N GLY A 16 6.89 -21.37 4.35
CA GLY A 16 6.19 -22.53 4.92
C GLY A 16 4.69 -22.31 5.18
N SER A 17 4.21 -21.07 5.17
CA SER A 17 2.80 -20.72 5.42
C SER A 17 1.87 -20.89 4.20
N SER A 18 2.44 -21.16 3.02
CA SER A 18 1.74 -21.26 1.72
C SER A 18 0.69 -22.40 1.61
N THR A 19 0.58 -23.30 2.59
CA THR A 19 -0.31 -24.47 2.50
C THR A 19 -1.72 -24.24 3.09
N ALA A 20 -1.95 -23.15 3.82
CA ALA A 20 -3.23 -22.91 4.51
C ALA A 20 -3.92 -21.58 4.14
N PHE A 21 -3.16 -20.56 3.73
CA PHE A 21 -3.68 -19.24 3.40
C PHE A 21 -2.89 -18.65 2.23
N SER A 22 -3.58 -18.18 1.19
CA SER A 22 -2.90 -17.42 0.14
C SER A 22 -2.79 -15.96 0.52
N TRP A 23 -1.59 -15.41 0.37
CA TRP A 23 -1.27 -14.03 0.72
C TRP A 23 -0.28 -13.46 -0.30
N ALA A 24 -0.33 -12.15 -0.47
CA ALA A 24 0.48 -11.42 -1.43
C ALA A 24 1.32 -10.38 -0.72
N ILE A 25 2.56 -10.20 -1.17
CA ILE A 25 3.46 -9.13 -0.70
C ILE A 25 4.27 -8.55 -1.85
N GLY A 26 4.51 -7.24 -1.81
CA GLY A 26 5.40 -6.61 -2.77
C GLY A 26 5.59 -5.13 -2.50
N GLY A 27 5.88 -4.38 -3.56
CA GLY A 27 6.21 -2.95 -3.48
C GLY A 27 5.20 -2.07 -4.19
N ALA A 28 4.92 -0.91 -3.61
CA ALA A 28 4.20 0.19 -4.22
C ALA A 28 5.11 1.41 -4.30
N PHE A 29 5.10 2.10 -5.43
CA PHE A 29 5.94 3.24 -5.74
C PHE A 29 5.06 4.42 -6.12
N GLY A 30 5.28 5.56 -5.48
CA GLY A 30 4.53 6.78 -5.70
C GLY A 30 4.67 7.28 -7.13
N LEU A 31 3.56 7.66 -7.75
CA LEU A 31 3.52 8.28 -9.07
C LEU A 31 3.48 9.80 -8.92
N ALA A 32 4.54 10.48 -9.34
CA ALA A 32 4.47 11.91 -9.66
C ALA A 32 3.85 12.05 -11.07
N PRO A 33 2.85 12.92 -11.32
CA PRO A 33 2.38 14.05 -10.49
C PRO A 33 1.15 13.75 -9.59
N ALA A 34 0.72 12.50 -9.43
CA ALA A 34 -0.50 12.12 -8.71
C ALA A 34 -0.38 12.16 -7.16
N GLY A 35 0.48 13.02 -6.62
CA GLY A 35 0.65 13.28 -5.18
C GLY A 35 1.36 12.21 -4.35
N GLY A 36 1.80 11.10 -4.97
CA GLY A 36 2.68 10.13 -4.33
C GLY A 36 2.00 9.26 -3.25
N LEU A 37 2.82 8.71 -2.35
CA LEU A 37 2.37 7.86 -1.23
C LEU A 37 2.72 8.54 0.10
N PRO A 38 1.90 8.36 1.16
CA PRO A 38 2.11 9.07 2.42
C PRO A 38 3.42 8.65 3.08
N GLY A 39 4.14 9.60 3.69
CA GLY A 39 5.39 9.38 4.42
C GLY A 39 6.61 8.96 3.56
N SER A 40 6.45 8.01 2.65
CA SER A 40 7.48 7.59 1.70
C SER A 40 6.84 7.30 0.35
N ASN A 41 7.47 7.74 -0.73
CA ASN A 41 7.10 7.36 -2.09
C ASN A 41 7.39 5.90 -2.42
N VAL A 42 7.78 5.08 -1.44
CA VAL A 42 7.92 3.62 -1.58
C VAL A 42 7.30 2.96 -0.35
N MET A 43 6.42 1.99 -0.59
CA MET A 43 5.76 1.20 0.44
C MET A 43 5.90 -0.29 0.17
N LEU A 44 6.04 -1.06 1.25
CA LEU A 44 5.72 -2.47 1.26
C LEU A 44 4.19 -2.61 1.25
N THR A 45 3.63 -3.37 0.33
CA THR A 45 2.19 -3.63 0.25
C THR A 45 1.91 -5.11 0.44
N GLY A 46 0.80 -5.43 1.10
CA GLY A 46 0.34 -6.80 1.22
C GLY A 46 -1.17 -6.94 1.20
N LYS A 47 -1.61 -8.17 0.96
CA LYS A 47 -3.02 -8.57 0.80
C LYS A 47 -3.18 -10.02 1.20
N PHE A 48 -4.36 -10.39 1.69
CA PHE A 48 -4.72 -11.79 1.94
C PHE A 48 -5.85 -12.19 0.98
N ASP A 49 -5.89 -13.43 0.49
CA ASP A 49 -6.94 -13.87 -0.43
C ASP A 49 -8.34 -13.83 0.21
N GLN A 50 -8.42 -14.25 1.48
CA GLN A 50 -9.66 -14.33 2.25
C GLN A 50 -10.17 -12.96 2.74
N SER A 51 -9.38 -11.90 2.60
CA SER A 51 -9.72 -10.56 3.07
C SER A 51 -9.75 -9.57 1.92
N PRO A 52 -10.76 -8.69 1.83
CA PRO A 52 -10.74 -7.60 0.87
C PRO A 52 -9.71 -6.51 1.23
N VAL A 53 -8.99 -6.64 2.36
CA VAL A 53 -8.09 -5.60 2.85
C VAL A 53 -6.71 -5.67 2.16
N ILE A 54 -6.25 -4.52 1.70
CA ILE A 54 -4.88 -4.25 1.29
C ILE A 54 -4.26 -3.29 2.29
N PHE A 55 -3.01 -3.57 2.66
CA PHE A 55 -2.24 -2.69 3.53
C PHE A 55 -0.97 -2.23 2.83
N GLY A 56 -0.53 -1.03 3.19
CA GLY A 56 0.72 -0.43 2.75
C GLY A 56 1.47 0.12 3.95
N ALA A 57 2.79 -0.05 3.98
CA ALA A 57 3.66 0.55 4.97
C ALA A 57 4.96 1.01 4.31
N GLY A 58 5.28 2.28 4.43
CA GLY A 58 6.52 2.88 3.91
C GLY A 58 7.19 3.73 4.95
N MET A 59 8.51 3.79 4.93
CA MET A 59 9.26 4.69 5.80
C MET A 59 10.41 5.33 5.04
N ARG A 60 10.77 6.55 5.44
CA ARG A 60 11.94 7.29 4.96
C ARG A 60 12.73 7.78 6.17
N ILE A 61 13.99 7.32 6.28
CA ILE A 61 14.89 7.65 7.38
C ILE A 61 16.15 8.30 6.80
N GLY A 62 16.50 9.47 7.32
CA GLY A 62 17.71 10.22 7.01
C GLY A 62 18.33 10.78 8.30
N GLN A 63 19.44 11.51 8.18
CA GLN A 63 20.15 12.09 9.32
C GLN A 63 19.24 12.99 10.17
N ASP A 64 18.41 13.81 9.52
CA ASP A 64 17.49 14.76 10.16
C ASP A 64 16.04 14.55 9.68
N THR A 65 15.69 13.34 9.24
CA THR A 65 14.38 13.07 8.66
C THR A 65 13.86 11.71 9.10
N PHE A 66 12.66 11.68 9.66
CA PHE A 66 11.90 10.46 9.89
C PHE A 66 10.49 10.66 9.33
N GLN A 67 10.08 9.78 8.44
CA GLN A 67 8.71 9.75 7.94
C GLN A 67 8.21 8.31 7.87
N LEU A 68 6.95 8.09 8.26
CA LEU A 68 6.25 6.82 8.19
C LEU A 68 4.90 7.05 7.50
N GLY A 69 4.54 6.16 6.59
CA GLY A 69 3.25 6.11 5.95
C GLY A 69 2.61 4.74 6.11
N LEU A 70 1.33 4.73 6.44
CA LEU A 70 0.51 3.52 6.48
C LEU A 70 -0.73 3.73 5.63
N THR A 71 -1.17 2.68 4.93
CA THR A 71 -2.44 2.66 4.20
C THR A 71 -3.20 1.38 4.53
N GLY A 72 -4.52 1.47 4.54
CA GLY A 72 -5.43 0.35 4.76
C GLY A 72 -6.66 0.54 3.88
N ASP A 73 -6.75 -0.25 2.83
CA ASP A 73 -7.71 -0.11 1.74
C ASP A 73 -8.61 -1.34 1.67
N VAL A 74 -9.90 -1.16 1.40
CA VAL A 74 -10.86 -2.27 1.25
C VAL A 74 -11.26 -2.40 -0.21
N HIS A 75 -10.93 -3.53 -0.83
CA HIS A 75 -11.38 -3.91 -2.17
C HIS A 75 -12.86 -4.26 -2.18
N MET A 76 -13.71 -3.22 -2.20
CA MET A 76 -15.16 -3.38 -2.11
C MET A 76 -15.77 -3.81 -3.44
N VAL A 77 -15.49 -3.08 -4.51
CA VAL A 77 -15.97 -3.41 -5.86
C VAL A 77 -14.80 -3.94 -6.66
N ARG A 78 -14.95 -5.14 -7.22
CA ARG A 78 -13.96 -5.77 -8.10
C ARG A 78 -14.66 -6.22 -9.37
N ARG A 79 -14.12 -5.86 -10.53
CA ARG A 79 -14.59 -6.39 -11.82
C ARG A 79 -13.45 -6.61 -12.79
N GLN A 80 -13.64 -7.60 -13.63
CA GLN A 80 -12.83 -7.79 -14.82
C GLN A 80 -13.23 -6.73 -15.86
N LEU A 81 -12.26 -6.00 -16.40
CA LEU A 81 -12.48 -5.05 -17.50
C LEU A 81 -12.37 -5.77 -18.83
N ILE A 82 -11.19 -6.34 -19.11
CA ILE A 82 -10.88 -7.07 -20.34
C ILE A 82 -9.89 -8.19 -20.04
N ASN A 83 -10.27 -9.44 -20.29
CA ASN A 83 -9.39 -10.61 -20.18
C ASN A 83 -8.52 -10.62 -18.91
N PHE A 84 -7.25 -10.20 -19.00
CA PHE A 84 -6.28 -10.17 -17.91
C PHE A 84 -6.32 -8.91 -17.02
N LEU A 85 -7.01 -7.84 -17.46
CA LEU A 85 -7.07 -6.56 -16.76
C LEU A 85 -8.34 -6.48 -15.90
N ASN A 86 -8.13 -6.19 -14.63
CA ASN A 86 -9.17 -6.01 -13.63
C ASN A 86 -9.12 -4.59 -13.07
N PHE A 87 -10.23 -4.16 -12.47
CA PHE A 87 -10.24 -2.96 -11.65
C PHE A 87 -10.81 -3.24 -10.27
N TYR A 88 -10.38 -2.43 -9.32
CA TYR A 88 -11.06 -2.33 -8.03
C TYR A 88 -11.29 -0.88 -7.63
N VAL A 89 -12.32 -0.67 -6.81
CA VAL A 89 -12.54 0.57 -6.09
C VAL A 89 -13.08 0.28 -4.70
N GLY A 90 -12.74 1.11 -3.72
CA GLY A 90 -13.35 1.04 -2.41
C GLY A 90 -12.88 2.14 -1.47
N PRO A 91 -13.30 2.09 -0.20
CA PRO A 91 -12.85 3.01 0.82
C PRO A 91 -11.48 2.59 1.36
N GLY A 92 -10.71 3.57 1.81
CA GLY A 92 -9.44 3.36 2.48
C GLY A 92 -9.14 4.43 3.49
N LEU A 93 -8.14 4.15 4.31
CA LEU A 93 -7.57 5.06 5.30
C LEU A 93 -6.07 5.14 5.12
N TYR A 94 -5.49 6.27 5.53
CA TYR A 94 -4.05 6.39 5.61
C TYR A 94 -3.62 7.22 6.81
N LEU A 95 -2.37 6.98 7.21
CA LEU A 95 -1.65 7.71 8.24
C LEU A 95 -0.32 8.17 7.67
N GLY A 96 0.01 9.45 7.88
CA GLY A 96 1.31 10.03 7.62
C GLY A 96 1.90 10.55 8.92
N ILE A 97 3.13 10.14 9.23
CA ILE A 97 3.92 10.67 10.36
C ILE A 97 5.18 11.27 9.75
N GLY A 98 5.51 12.50 10.10
CA GLY A 98 6.68 13.19 9.56
C GLY A 98 6.85 14.57 10.20
N ASN A 99 6.94 15.60 9.36
CA ASN A 99 6.93 16.99 9.83
C ASN A 99 5.61 17.30 10.53
N ASP A 100 4.51 16.86 9.92
CA ASP A 100 3.17 16.95 10.47
C ASP A 100 2.55 15.55 10.57
N PHE A 101 1.63 15.38 11.51
CA PHE A 101 0.84 14.15 11.63
C PHE A 101 -0.42 14.31 10.77
N GLN A 102 -0.67 13.35 9.87
CA GLN A 102 -1.83 13.36 8.99
C GLN A 102 -2.60 12.06 9.14
N ILE A 103 -3.93 12.18 9.25
CA ILE A 103 -4.87 11.06 9.15
C ILE A 103 -5.92 11.41 8.12
N GLY A 104 -6.23 10.49 7.23
CA GLY A 104 -7.21 10.76 6.19
C GLY A 104 -7.90 9.53 5.66
N GLY A 105 -9.06 9.79 5.06
CA GLY A 105 -9.73 8.85 4.19
C GLY A 105 -9.20 8.96 2.77
N ARG A 106 -9.26 7.85 2.04
CA ARG A 106 -8.95 7.78 0.62
C ARG A 106 -9.94 6.89 -0.11
N VAL A 107 -10.09 7.12 -1.42
CA VAL A 107 -10.92 6.27 -2.30
C VAL A 107 -10.01 5.66 -3.37
N PRO A 108 -9.29 4.56 -3.08
CA PRO A 108 -8.45 3.90 -4.06
C PRO A 108 -9.27 3.38 -5.24
N ILE A 109 -8.80 3.71 -6.43
CA ILE A 109 -9.25 3.19 -7.72
C ILE A 109 -8.00 2.64 -8.41
N ALA A 110 -7.95 1.33 -8.62
CA ALA A 110 -6.79 0.72 -9.26
C ALA A 110 -7.16 -0.19 -10.41
N LEU A 111 -6.24 -0.27 -11.36
CA LEU A 111 -6.18 -1.30 -12.37
C LEU A 111 -5.11 -2.30 -11.95
N TYR A 112 -5.42 -3.59 -12.06
CA TYR A 112 -4.46 -4.64 -11.76
C TYR A 112 -4.57 -5.80 -12.74
N ALA A 113 -3.45 -6.48 -12.96
CA ALA A 113 -3.33 -7.60 -13.87
C ALA A 113 -2.42 -8.67 -13.29
N PHE A 114 -2.56 -9.88 -13.81
CA PHE A 114 -1.69 -11.01 -13.50
C PHE A 114 -0.94 -11.45 -14.78
N PRO A 115 0.26 -10.89 -15.06
CA PRO A 115 1.06 -11.32 -16.21
C PRO A 115 1.45 -12.80 -16.12
N ILE A 116 1.59 -13.31 -14.90
CA ILE A 116 1.70 -14.73 -14.53
C ILE A 116 0.90 -14.93 -13.23
N ASP A 117 0.48 -16.16 -12.95
CA ASP A 117 -0.45 -16.47 -11.84
C ASP A 117 0.03 -15.97 -10.47
N VAL A 118 1.34 -15.94 -10.23
CA VAL A 118 1.93 -15.54 -8.96
C VAL A 118 2.25 -14.04 -8.87
N LEU A 119 2.15 -13.28 -9.95
CA LEU A 119 2.57 -11.87 -10.00
C LEU A 119 1.37 -10.99 -10.31
N GLU A 120 0.95 -10.20 -9.33
CA GLU A 120 0.01 -9.10 -9.52
C GLU A 120 0.81 -7.82 -9.80
N VAL A 121 0.45 -7.11 -10.87
CA VAL A 121 0.93 -5.73 -11.13
C VAL A 121 -0.26 -4.79 -11.05
N PHE A 122 -0.05 -3.59 -10.51
CA PHE A 122 -1.15 -2.62 -10.34
C PHE A 122 -0.71 -1.18 -10.56
N VAL A 123 -1.68 -0.35 -10.93
CA VAL A 123 -1.60 1.11 -10.94
C VAL A 123 -2.85 1.65 -10.26
N GLU A 124 -2.67 2.60 -9.35
CA GLU A 124 -3.69 3.12 -8.46
C GLU A 124 -3.67 4.63 -8.39
N ILE A 125 -4.85 5.22 -8.33
CA ILE A 125 -5.08 6.62 -7.96
C ILE A 125 -6.12 6.65 -6.83
N ALA A 126 -5.96 7.56 -5.87
CA ALA A 126 -6.84 7.66 -4.73
C ALA A 126 -7.04 9.12 -4.32
N PRO A 127 -8.21 9.72 -4.58
CA PRO A 127 -8.57 10.99 -3.98
C PRO A 127 -8.58 10.87 -2.46
N THR A 128 -8.09 11.89 -1.77
CA THR A 128 -7.96 11.89 -0.31
C THR A 128 -8.62 13.09 0.33
N LEU A 129 -9.05 12.88 1.58
CA LEU A 129 -9.54 13.91 2.49
C LEU A 129 -8.91 13.65 3.86
N ALA A 130 -8.20 14.63 4.39
CA ALA A 130 -7.44 14.47 5.62
C ALA A 130 -7.59 15.64 6.59
N VAL A 131 -7.21 15.35 7.83
CA VAL A 131 -6.87 16.33 8.86
C VAL A 131 -5.36 16.34 8.98
N GLU A 132 -4.77 17.52 8.93
CA GLU A 132 -3.34 17.73 9.19
C GLU A 132 -3.17 18.38 10.56
N PHE A 133 -2.45 17.70 11.44
CA PHE A 133 -2.16 18.16 12.80
C PHE A 133 -0.81 18.88 12.80
N GLY A 134 -0.85 20.17 12.49
CA GLY A 134 0.25 21.12 12.60
C GLY A 134 -0.14 22.35 13.44
N ASP A 135 0.55 23.46 13.22
CA ASP A 135 0.16 24.78 13.73
C ASP A 135 -0.08 25.73 12.53
N PRO A 136 -1.34 25.93 12.08
CA PRO A 136 -2.59 25.47 12.69
C PRO A 136 -2.94 24.00 12.36
N ILE A 137 -3.94 23.45 13.06
CA ILE A 137 -4.62 22.22 12.61
C ILE A 137 -5.47 22.57 11.39
N GLU A 138 -5.27 21.86 10.28
CA GLU A 138 -5.94 22.13 9.01
C GLU A 138 -6.96 21.04 8.65
N PHE A 139 -8.17 21.48 8.31
CA PHE A 139 -9.22 20.64 7.73
C PHE A 139 -10.22 21.52 6.94
N PRO A 140 -10.64 21.13 5.72
CA PRO A 140 -10.29 19.91 5.01
C PRO A 140 -8.98 20.04 4.21
N VAL A 141 -8.14 19.00 4.24
CA VAL A 141 -7.00 18.86 3.33
C VAL A 141 -7.36 17.87 2.23
N PHE A 142 -7.62 18.38 1.03
CA PHE A 142 -7.86 17.55 -0.15
C PHE A 142 -6.54 17.17 -0.82
N GLY A 143 -6.46 15.94 -1.31
CA GLY A 143 -5.29 15.46 -2.00
C GLY A 143 -5.60 14.39 -3.03
N LEU A 144 -4.54 13.92 -3.67
CA LEU A 144 -4.53 12.77 -4.55
C LEU A 144 -3.30 11.96 -4.18
N GLN A 145 -3.47 10.64 -4.07
CA GLN A 145 -2.36 9.71 -3.95
C GLN A 145 -2.34 8.84 -5.19
N GLY A 146 -1.15 8.47 -5.64
CA GLY A 146 -0.98 7.71 -6.86
C GLY A 146 0.19 6.76 -6.72
N SER A 147 0.02 5.54 -7.22
CA SER A 147 1.09 4.55 -7.16
C SER A 147 1.04 3.54 -8.31
N PHE A 148 2.19 2.97 -8.61
CA PHE A 148 2.31 1.73 -9.38
C PHE A 148 3.04 0.70 -8.53
N GLY A 149 2.78 -0.58 -8.73
CA GLY A 149 3.41 -1.59 -7.90
C GLY A 149 3.20 -3.00 -8.38
N PHE A 150 3.69 -3.92 -7.56
CA PHE A 150 3.56 -5.36 -7.78
C PHE A 150 3.38 -6.09 -6.45
N ARG A 151 2.79 -7.29 -6.50
CA ARG A 151 2.69 -8.23 -5.37
C ARG A 151 2.92 -9.66 -5.86
N PHE A 152 3.71 -10.42 -5.11
CA PHE A 152 3.90 -11.86 -5.31
C PHE A 152 2.98 -12.64 -4.40
N TRP A 153 2.22 -13.57 -4.97
CA TRP A 153 1.29 -14.45 -4.27
C TRP A 153 1.95 -15.76 -3.87
N PHE A 154 1.64 -16.23 -2.66
CA PHE A 154 2.12 -17.47 -2.05
C PHE A 154 0.95 -18.33 -1.57
#